data_AF-F8QFT0-F1
#
_entry.id   AF-F8QFT0-F1
#
_cell.length_a   1.000
_cell.length_b   1.000
_cell.length_c   1.000
_cell.angle_alpha   90.00
_cell.angle_beta   90.00
_cell.angle_gamma   90.00
#
_symmetry.space_group_name_H-M   'P 1'
#
loop_
_entity.id
_entity.type
_entity.pdbx_description
1 polymer ?
#
loop_
_entity_poly.entity_id
_entity_poly.type
_entity_poly.pdbx_seq_one_letter_code
_entity_poly.pdbx_strand_id
1 'polypeptide(L)'
;IGYNIGCLFAKTISHSSLSNQAESKNLMMAVNSFHGHAHNCTCQLTKHPLYLKGFGLEDMEMCEQIFSSSNGTAHVIQHASHFH
;
A
#
# COMPACT_ATOMS: atom_id res chain seq x y z
N ILE A 1 -6.13 2.32 7.33
CA ILE A 1 -5.43 3.00 6.21
C ILE A 1 -4.61 1.96 5.49
N GLY A 2 -4.70 1.84 4.16
CA GLY A 2 -3.86 0.93 3.39
C GLY A 2 -2.66 1.64 2.77
N TYR A 3 -1.50 0.97 2.77
CA TYR A 3 -0.29 1.47 2.16
C TYR A 3 0.68 0.31 1.87
N ASN A 4 1.45 0.40 0.78
CA ASN A 4 2.35 -0.68 0.34
C ASN A 4 3.44 -1.02 1.36
N ILE A 5 3.86 -0.04 2.15
CA ILE A 5 4.78 -0.22 3.27
C ILE A 5 4.08 -0.09 4.62
N GLY A 6 2.76 -0.31 4.67
CA GLY A 6 1.93 -0.18 5.86
C GLY A 6 2.46 -1.00 7.04
N CYS A 7 3.13 -2.13 6.77
CA CYS A 7 3.78 -2.91 7.81
C CYS A 7 4.91 -2.17 8.53
N LEU A 8 5.77 -1.48 7.76
CA LEU A 8 6.89 -0.70 8.25
C LEU A 8 6.39 0.60 8.88
N PHE A 9 5.42 1.25 8.24
CA PHE A 9 4.78 2.45 8.75
C PHE A 9 4.13 2.23 10.10
N ALA A 10 3.45 1.09 10.31
CA ALA A 10 2.90 0.73 11.62
C ALA A 10 3.99 0.70 12.71
N LYS A 11 5.16 0.13 12.38
CA LYS A 11 6.31 0.10 13.29
C LYS A 11 6.89 1.49 13.53
N THR A 12 6.98 2.32 12.49
CA THR A 12 7.41 3.71 12.62
C THR A 12 6.46 4.49 13.54
N ILE A 13 5.15 4.35 13.36
CA ILE A 13 4.13 5.00 14.19
C ILE A 13 4.26 4.56 15.65
N SER A 14 4.40 3.25 15.91
CA SER A 14 4.52 2.73 17.28
C SER A 14 5.77 3.20 18.01
N HIS A 15 6.84 3.57 17.29
CA HIS A 15 8.08 4.12 17.85
C HIS A 15 8.17 5.65 17.78
N SER A 16 7.11 6.33 17.36
CA SER A 16 7.07 7.79 17.24
C SER A 16 6.27 8.44 18.37
N SER A 17 6.33 9.77 18.45
CA SER A 17 5.46 10.57 19.34
C SER A 17 3.96 10.43 19.04
N LEU A 18 3.59 9.77 17.93
CA LEU A 18 2.21 9.54 17.53
C LEU A 18 1.62 8.24 18.08
N SER A 19 2.38 7.38 18.77
CA SER A 19 1.89 6.05 19.20
C SER A 19 0.59 6.15 20.02
N ASN A 20 0.57 7.00 21.05
CA ASN A 20 -0.61 7.19 21.91
C ASN A 20 -1.82 7.72 21.13
N GLN A 21 -1.58 8.56 20.11
CA GLN A 21 -2.65 9.09 19.26
C GLN A 21 -3.17 8.02 18.29
N ALA A 22 -2.28 7.19 17.75
CA ALA A 22 -2.64 6.07 16.89
C ALA A 22 -3.47 5.04 17.67
N GLU A 23 -3.06 4.71 18.89
CA GLU A 23 -3.77 3.79 19.78
C GLU A 23 -5.15 4.35 20.18
N SER A 24 -5.22 5.60 20.65
CA SER A 24 -6.51 6.21 21.03
C SER A 24 -7.52 6.31 19.88
N LYS A 25 -7.04 6.36 18.63
CA LYS A 25 -7.87 6.35 17.42
C LYS A 25 -8.08 4.95 16.82
N ASN A 26 -7.56 3.89 17.45
CA ASN A 26 -7.55 2.53 16.92
C ASN A 26 -7.03 2.47 15.46
N LEU A 27 -5.98 3.24 15.17
CA LEU A 27 -5.41 3.31 13.83
C LEU A 27 -4.82 1.96 13.45
N MET A 28 -5.31 1.41 12.33
CA MET A 28 -4.82 0.17 11.77
C MET A 28 -4.25 0.40 10.37
N MET A 29 -3.05 -0.14 10.15
CA MET A 29 -2.38 -0.14 8.85
C MET A 29 -2.64 -1.47 8.13
N ALA A 30 -3.23 -1.39 6.94
CA ALA A 30 -3.36 -2.49 6.01
C ALA A 30 -2.22 -2.45 4.99
N VAL A 31 -1.90 -3.60 4.43
CA VAL A 31 -0.99 -3.74 3.28
C VAL A 31 -1.79 -4.20 2.07
N ASN A 32 -1.25 -4.03 0.87
CA ASN A 32 -1.88 -4.54 -0.34
C ASN A 32 -1.85 -6.08 -0.39
N SER A 33 -2.70 -6.67 -1.25
CA SER A 33 -2.97 -8.12 -1.20
C SER A 33 -1.77 -8.97 -1.60
N PHE A 34 -0.88 -8.43 -2.44
CA PHE A 34 0.35 -9.13 -2.85
C PHE A 34 1.56 -8.86 -1.93
N HIS A 35 1.43 -7.96 -0.94
CA HIS A 35 2.51 -7.58 -0.04
C HIS A 35 3.20 -8.77 0.64
N GLY A 36 2.42 -9.69 1.21
CA GLY A 36 2.96 -10.80 1.99
C GLY A 36 3.69 -11.84 1.17
N HIS A 37 3.38 -11.95 -0.13
CA HIS A 37 4.11 -12.83 -1.05
C HIS A 37 5.54 -12.34 -1.28
N ALA A 38 5.73 -11.03 -1.34
CA ALA A 38 7.04 -10.41 -1.56
C ALA A 38 7.83 -10.14 -0.26
N HIS A 39 7.16 -9.97 0.88
CA HIS A 39 7.79 -9.49 2.11
C HIS A 39 7.85 -10.51 3.24
N ASN A 40 6.71 -10.90 3.84
CA ASN A 40 6.63 -12.04 4.75
C ASN A 40 5.18 -12.50 5.00
N CYS A 41 5.04 -13.78 5.37
CA CYS A 41 3.75 -14.40 5.70
C CYS A 41 3.04 -13.73 6.89
N THR A 42 3.76 -13.31 7.93
CA THR A 42 3.17 -12.68 9.12
C THR A 42 2.42 -11.38 8.80
N CYS A 43 2.93 -10.57 7.87
CA CYS A 43 2.28 -9.35 7.41
C CYS A 43 1.00 -9.67 6.64
N GLN A 44 0.99 -10.76 5.86
CA GLN A 44 -0.23 -11.26 5.23
C GLN A 44 -1.28 -11.65 6.27
N LEU A 45 -0.89 -12.41 7.30
CA LEU A 45 -1.85 -12.90 8.28
C LEU A 45 -2.44 -11.79 9.16
N THR A 46 -1.69 -10.71 9.39
CA THR A 46 -2.07 -9.66 10.35
C THR A 46 -2.60 -8.37 9.72
N LYS A 47 -2.23 -8.07 8.47
CA LYS A 47 -2.49 -6.77 7.83
C LYS A 47 -3.17 -6.88 6.46
N HIS A 48 -3.48 -8.08 6.00
CA HIS A 48 -4.09 -8.27 4.69
C HIS A 48 -5.55 -7.79 4.67
N PRO A 49 -6.01 -7.12 3.59
CA PRO A 49 -7.34 -6.50 3.54
C PRO A 49 -8.48 -7.47 3.81
N LEU A 50 -8.35 -8.73 3.36
CA LEU A 50 -9.32 -9.81 3.62
C LEU A 50 -9.62 -10.05 5.10
N TYR A 51 -8.61 -9.87 5.96
CA TYR A 51 -8.74 -10.12 7.40
C TYR A 51 -9.12 -8.86 8.19
N LEU A 52 -9.16 -7.70 7.52
CA LEU A 52 -9.42 -6.42 8.14
C LEU A 52 -10.82 -5.92 7.77
N LYS A 53 -11.61 -5.58 8.80
CA LYS A 53 -12.96 -5.06 8.60
C LYS A 53 -12.90 -3.67 7.96
N GLY A 54 -13.73 -3.46 6.93
CA GLY A 54 -13.93 -2.16 6.30
C GLY A 54 -13.33 -2.01 4.89
N PHE A 55 -12.55 -2.97 4.42
CA PHE A 55 -11.96 -2.93 3.08
C PHE A 55 -12.78 -3.68 2.01
N GLY A 56 -13.65 -4.62 2.42
CA GLY A 56 -14.52 -5.33 1.47
C GLY A 56 -13.71 -6.15 0.45
N LEU A 57 -13.91 -5.86 -0.84
CA LEU A 57 -13.21 -6.49 -1.97
C LEU A 57 -11.99 -5.70 -2.44
N GLU A 58 -11.66 -4.59 -1.79
CA GLU A 58 -10.53 -3.73 -2.15
C GLU A 58 -9.21 -4.46 -1.87
N ASP A 59 -8.40 -4.65 -2.92
CA ASP A 59 -7.10 -5.33 -2.83
C ASP A 59 -5.93 -4.38 -2.56
N MET A 60 -6.18 -3.06 -2.67
CA MET A 60 -5.21 -1.96 -2.54
C MET A 60 -4.10 -1.99 -3.61
N GLU A 61 -4.37 -2.53 -4.80
CA GLU A 61 -3.41 -2.63 -5.91
C GLU A 61 -3.75 -1.71 -7.10
N MET A 62 -4.87 -0.96 -7.02
CA MET A 62 -5.37 -0.17 -8.15
C MET A 62 -4.34 0.84 -8.67
N CYS A 63 -3.59 1.49 -7.77
CA CYS A 63 -2.54 2.42 -8.17
C CYS A 63 -1.45 1.71 -8.97
N GLU A 64 -0.96 0.57 -8.51
CA GLU A 64 0.05 -0.24 -9.16
C GLU A 64 -0.43 -0.74 -10.52
N GLN A 65 -1.69 -1.18 -10.62
CA GLN A 65 -2.28 -1.60 -11.88
C GLN A 65 -2.34 -0.44 -12.89
N ILE A 66 -2.81 0.73 -12.45
CA ILE A 66 -2.88 1.94 -13.31
C ILE A 66 -1.48 2.37 -13.74
N PHE A 67 -0.52 2.50 -12.80
CA PHE A 67 0.85 2.88 -13.13
C PHE A 67 1.55 1.83 -14.01
N SER A 68 1.31 0.55 -13.76
CA SER A 68 1.82 -0.53 -14.61
C SER A 68 1.28 -0.42 -16.03
N SER A 69 -0.03 -0.14 -16.19
CA SER A 69 -0.62 0.07 -17.52
C SER A 69 -0.01 1.28 -18.25
N SER A 70 0.39 2.32 -17.50
CA SER A 70 1.02 3.52 -18.08
C SER A 70 2.39 3.23 -18.72
N ASN A 71 3.07 2.15 -18.32
CA ASN A 71 4.33 1.73 -18.95
C ASN A 71 4.18 1.43 -20.45
N GLY A 72 2.99 1.06 -20.91
CA GLY A 72 2.71 0.90 -22.35
C GLY A 72 2.91 2.19 -23.15
N THR A 73 2.76 3.35 -22.50
CA THR A 73 2.99 4.67 -23.10
C THR A 73 4.42 5.19 -22.93
N ALA A 74 5.24 4.53 -22.09
CA ALA A 74 6.59 5.00 -21.76
C ALA A 74 7.46 5.16 -23.01
N HIS A 75 7.39 4.25 -23.97
CA HIS A 75 8.17 4.33 -25.21
C HIS A 75 7.78 5.51 -26.11
N VAL A 76 6.52 5.93 -26.08
CA VAL A 76 6.05 7.08 -26.87
C VAL A 76 6.47 8.37 -26.17
N ILE A 77 6.30 8.44 -24.85
CA ILE A 77 6.57 9.64 -24.06
C ILE A 77 8.07 9.88 -23.87
N GLN A 78 8.91 8.84 -23.83
CA GLN A 78 10.37 9.00 -23.67
C GLN A 78 11.02 9.79 -24.83
N HIS A 79 10.38 9.78 -26.02
CA HIS A 79 10.83 10.49 -27.21
C HIS A 79 9.95 11.69 -27.54
N ALA A 80 8.90 11.94 -26.74
CA ALA A 80 8.06 13.10 -26.91
C ALA A 80 8.89 14.36 -26.65
N SER A 81 8.68 15.36 -27.48
CA SER A 81 9.37 16.64 -27.42
C SER A 81 8.33 17.76 -27.36
N HIS A 82 8.74 18.99 -27.14
CA HIS A 82 7.79 20.11 -27.15
C HIS A 82 6.99 20.23 -28.47
N PHE A 83 7.51 19.67 -29.56
CA PHE A 83 6.90 19.74 -30.89
C PHE A 83 6.13 18.48 -31.30
N HIS A 84 6.20 17.40 -30.51
CA HIS A 84 5.53 16.13 -30.78
C HIS A 84 5.17 15.42 -29.47
#